data_AF-A0A9I9CSJ8-F1
#
_entry.id   AF-A0A9I9CSJ8-F1
#
_cell.length_a   1.000
_cell.length_b   1.000
_cell.length_c   1.000
_cell.angle_alpha   90.00
_cell.angle_beta   90.00
_cell.angle_gamma   90.00
#
_symmetry.space_group_name_H-M   'P 1'
#
loop_
_entity.id
_entity.type
_entity.pdbx_description
1 polymer ?
#
loop_
_entity_poly.entity_id
_entity_poly.type
_entity_poly.pdbx_seq_one_letter_code
_entity_poly.pdbx_strand_id
1 'polypeptide(L)' 'MVSGVDNGSLWFWDWNTAYNFQRSQTTAQPGSLDSEAGIYALSYNITGSRLVTCEADKTNRCG' A
#
# COMPACT_ATOMS: atom_id res chain seq x y z
N MET A 1 9.21 5.89 5.66
CA MET A 1 9.15 4.43 5.38
C MET A 1 7.70 4.03 5.19
N VAL A 2 7.41 3.03 4.36
CA VAL A 2 6.05 2.50 4.17
C VAL A 2 6.04 1.00 4.37
N SER A 3 4.99 0.50 5.01
CA SER A 3 4.75 -0.93 5.19
C SER A 3 3.37 -1.28 4.66
N GLY A 4 3.29 -2.35 3.87
CA GLY A 4 2.05 -2.94 3.38
C GLY A 4 1.80 -4.26 4.09
N VAL A 5 0.53 -4.55 4.37
CA VAL A 5 0.08 -5.78 5.02
C VAL A 5 -0.80 -6.56 4.04
N ASP A 6 -0.84 -7.88 4.20
CA ASP A 6 -1.62 -8.82 3.39
C ASP A 6 -3.14 -8.61 3.47
N ASN A 7 -3.62 -7.85 4.45
CA ASN A 7 -5.00 -7.42 4.58
C ASN A 7 -5.33 -6.12 3.82
N GLY A 8 -4.38 -5.56 3.07
CA GLY A 8 -4.56 -4.31 2.34
C GLY A 8 -4.26 -3.03 3.13
N SER A 9 -3.78 -3.13 4.37
CA SER A 9 -3.39 -1.95 5.14
C SER A 9 -2.02 -1.41 4.70
N LEU A 10 -1.96 -0.09 4.47
CA LEU A 10 -0.76 0.72 4.20
C LEU A 10 -0.48 1.64 5.36
N TRP A 11 0.70 1.53 5.96
CA TRP A 11 1.13 2.38 7.06
C TRP A 11 2.35 3.20 6.65
N PHE A 12 2.26 4.51 6.86
CA PHE A 12 3.31 5.47 6.55
C PHE A 12 3.98 5.91 7.84
N TRP A 13 5.29 5.69 7.88
CA TRP A 13 6.12 5.89 9.05
C TRP A 13 7.12 7.01 8.80
N ASP A 14 7.22 7.92 9.77
CA ASP A 14 8.37 8.81 9.85
C ASP A 14 9.60 7.98 10.22
N TRP A 15 10.67 8.14 9.43
CA TRP A 15 11.88 7.32 9.61
C TRP A 15 12.65 7.69 10.88
N ASN A 16 12.62 8.96 11.28
CA ASN A 16 13.42 9.44 12.41
C ASN A 16 12.79 9.09 13.76
N THR A 17 11.47 9.13 13.83
CA THR A 17 10.71 8.97 15.09
C THR A 17 9.97 7.64 15.19
N ALA A 18 9.93 6.86 14.11
CA ALA A 18 9.06 5.69 13.96
C ALA A 18 7.56 6.00 14.18
N TYR A 19 7.16 7.27 14.09
CA TYR A 19 5.78 7.67 14.25
C TYR A 19 4.97 7.32 13.00
N ASN A 20 3.83 6.66 13.20
CA ASN A 20 2.87 6.40 12.13
C ASN A 20 2.02 7.65 11.92
N PHE A 21 2.30 8.41 10.86
CA PHE A 21 1.60 9.66 10.58
C PHE A 21 0.41 9.49 9.63
N GLN A 22 0.34 8.38 8.88
CA GLN A 22 -0.76 8.13 7.96
C GLN A 22 -1.03 6.63 7.82
N ARG A 23 -2.33 6.29 7.80
CA ARG A 23 -2.82 4.95 7.50
C ARG A 23 -3.78 5.04 6.33
N SER A 24 -3.67 4.10 5.41
CA SER A 24 -4.57 3.93 4.27
C SER A 24 -4.92 2.45 4.14
N GLN A 25 -6.11 2.17 3.59
CA GLN A 25 -6.59 0.82 3.33
C GLN A 25 -6.84 0.72 1.83
N THR A 26 -6.29 -0.30 1.18
CA THR A 26 -6.59 -0.61 -0.22
C THR A 26 -8.03 -1.09 -0.29
N THR A 27 -8.81 -0.52 -1.21
CA THR A 27 -10.19 -0.96 -1.46
C THR A 27 -10.15 -1.97 -2.58
N ALA A 28 -10.50 -3.24 -2.33
CA ALA A 28 -10.54 -4.28 -3.36
C ALA A 28 -11.30 -3.80 -4.60
N GLN A 29 -10.84 -4.19 -5.80
CA GLN A 29 -11.59 -3.86 -7.02
C GLN A 29 -13.02 -4.42 -6.97
N PRO A 30 -14.00 -3.72 -7.59
CA PRO A 30 -15.36 -4.23 -7.70
C PRO A 30 -15.38 -5.61 -8.37
N GLY A 31 -15.79 -6.64 -7.63
CA GLY A 31 -15.80 -8.04 -8.09
C GLY A 31 -14.66 -8.92 -7.56
N SER A 32 -13.70 -8.36 -6.82
CA SER A 32 -12.67 -9.08 -6.08
C SER A 32 -13.14 -9.38 -4.64
N LEU A 33 -12.65 -10.47 -4.05
CA LEU A 33 -12.95 -10.81 -2.65
C LEU A 33 -12.17 -9.88 -1.70
N ASP A 34 -12.73 -9.57 -0.52
CA ASP A 34 -11.99 -8.81 0.51
C ASP A 34 -10.65 -9.48 0.91
N SER A 35 -10.56 -10.81 0.75
CA SER A 35 -9.34 -11.57 0.99
C SER A 35 -8.24 -11.35 -0.06
N GLU A 36 -8.56 -10.71 -1.20
CA GLU A 36 -7.62 -10.41 -2.30
C GLU A 36 -7.14 -8.95 -2.25
N ALA A 37 -7.49 -8.18 -1.21
CA ALA A 37 -7.04 -6.79 -1.04
C ALA A 37 -5.56 -6.65 -0.61
N GLY A 38 -4.80 -7.75 -0.52
CA GLY A 38 -3.45 -7.76 0.02
C GLY A 38 -2.40 -7.06 -0.84
N ILE A 39 -1.33 -6.56 -0.20
CA ILE A 39 -0.24 -5.86 -0.87
C ILE A 39 0.98 -6.77 -0.93
N TYR A 40 1.38 -7.18 -2.12
CA TYR A 40 2.55 -8.06 -2.31
C TYR A 40 3.85 -7.29 -2.46
N ALA A 41 3.81 -6.14 -3.11
CA ALA A 41 4.97 -5.29 -3.29
C ALA A 41 4.58 -3.81 -3.28
N LEU A 42 5.52 -2.97 -2.86
CA LEU A 42 5.35 -1.52 -2.87
C LEU A 42 6.71 -0.86 -3.12
N SER A 43 6.73 0.18 -3.95
CA SER A 43 7.95 0.89 -4.30
C SER A 43 7.67 2.35 -4.63
N TYR A 44 8.58 3.22 -4.22
CA TYR A 44 8.54 4.62 -4.64
C TYR A 44 9.10 4.75 -6.05
N ASN A 45 8.52 5.65 -6.83
CA ASN A 45 9.13 6.03 -8.10
C ASN A 45 10.48 6.73 -7.87
N ILE A 46 11.28 6.88 -8.94
CA ILE A 46 12.63 7.47 -8.87
C ILE A 46 12.62 8.88 -8.27
N THR A 47 11.56 9.65 -8.50
CA THR A 47 11.41 11.01 -7.95
C THR A 47 10.97 11.02 -6.49
N GLY A 48 10.60 9.88 -5.90
CA GLY A 48 10.12 9.74 -4.53
C GLY A 48 8.75 10.36 -4.24
N SER A 49 8.05 10.84 -5.27
CA SER A 49 6.80 11.59 -5.14
C SER A 49 5.54 10.73 -5.26
N ARG A 50 5.68 9.51 -5.77
CA ARG A 50 4.55 8.58 -5.96
C ARG A 50 4.90 7.22 -5.40
N LEU A 51 3.95 6.61 -4.72
CA LEU A 51 4.05 5.24 -4.26
C LEU A 51 3.26 4.33 -5.20
N VAL A 52 3.92 3.30 -5.72
CA VAL A 52 3.28 2.25 -6.53
C VAL A 52 3.11 1.02 -5.65
N THR A 53 1.88 0.51 -5.56
CA THR A 53 1.54 -0.73 -4.85
C THR A 53 1.09 -1.80 -5.86
N CYS A 54 1.57 -3.02 -5.67
CA CYS A 54 1.15 -4.20 -6.42
C CYS A 54 0.26 -5.05 -5.50
N GLU A 55 -1.03 -5.12 -5.82
CA GLU A 55 -2.05 -5.77 -5.00
C GLU A 55 -2.36 -7.18 -5.50
N ALA A 56 -2.94 -8.00 -4.62
CA ALA A 56 -3.27 -9.40 -4.90
C ALA A 56 -4.48 -9.55 -5.85
N ASP A 57 -5.30 -8.52 -5.99
CA ASP A 57 -6.44 -8.43 -6.92
C ASP A 57 -6.03 -8.23 -8.39
N LYS A 58 -4.77 -8.55 -8.74
CA LYS A 58 -4.16 -8.37 -10.07
C LYS A 58 -4.12 -6.92 -10.54
N THR A 59 -4.22 -5.94 -9.64
CA THR A 59 -4.09 -4.52 -9.98
C THR A 59 -2.83 -3.86 -9.42
N ASN A 60 -2.34 -2.86 -10.17
CA ASN A 60 -1.26 -1.98 -9.74
C ASN A 60 -1.85 -0.58 -9.51
N ARG A 61 -1.67 0.00 -8.33
CA ARG A 61 -2.17 1.34 -7.99
C ARG A 61 -1.04 2.34 -7.78
N CYS A 62 -1.34 3.59 -8.10
CA CYS A 62 -0.46 4.73 -7.85
C CYS A 62 -1.18 5.66 -6.87
N GLY A 63 -0.58 5.87 -5.70
CA GLY A 63 -1.03 6.80 -4.66
C GLY A 63 -0.20 8.07 -4.60
#